data_AF-A0A4U0GB67-F1
#
_entry.id   AF-A0A4U0GB67-F1
#
_cell.length_a   1.000
_cell.length_b   1.000
_cell.length_c   1.000
_cell.angle_alpha   90.00
_cell.angle_beta   90.00
_cell.angle_gamma   90.00
#
_symmetry.space_group_name_H-M   'P 1'
#
loop_
_entity.id
_entity.type
_entity.pdbx_description
1 polymer ?
#
loop_
_entity_poly.entity_id
_entity_poly.type
_entity_poly.pdbx_seq_one_letter_code
_entity_poly.pdbx_strand_id
1 'polypeptide(L)'
;MKSPSMNFLNKTLLASVVAAGTLLLTPAYAQETGGESNIDPAAEQHQADTLDQLLDMVRSKTLQDRSELQQREAEFAQARDEQAKLLAQAKARRDAAEARSKTLEQTFDSNKLTIKEKEEQLNNKLGALKELFGIFQQTAGDLQGIFHNSPVSAQYPGRNDFLEAFAKKMSRASQISTIDEIEQLWFELQREMTEGGKIATFEAPVLTAEGR
;
A
#
# COMPACT_ATOMS: atom_id res chain seq x y z
N MET A 1 31.79 -0.45 -22.67
CA MET A 1 30.42 -0.02 -23.08
C MET A 1 29.72 0.49 -21.82
N LYS A 2 29.93 1.75 -21.45
CA LYS A 2 29.15 2.96 -21.80
C LYS A 2 27.72 2.92 -21.23
N SER A 3 27.55 3.54 -20.05
CA SER A 3 26.30 4.15 -19.61
C SER A 3 25.87 5.30 -20.54
N PRO A 4 24.61 5.71 -20.45
CA PRO A 4 24.26 7.14 -20.46
C PRO A 4 23.41 7.45 -19.20
N SER A 5 23.85 8.27 -18.24
CA SER A 5 23.92 9.74 -18.23
C SER A 5 22.59 10.45 -18.51
N MET A 6 22.01 11.04 -17.46
CA MET A 6 21.43 12.38 -17.52
C MET A 6 21.54 13.05 -16.15
N ASN A 7 22.51 13.96 -16.03
CA ASN A 7 22.58 15.01 -15.02
C ASN A 7 21.94 16.28 -15.63
N PHE A 8 21.24 17.10 -14.84
CA PHE A 8 21.69 18.42 -14.38
C PHE A 8 20.52 19.29 -13.90
N LEU A 9 20.88 20.26 -13.04
CA LEU A 9 20.10 21.33 -12.41
C LEU A 9 19.37 20.88 -11.12
N ASN A 10 19.68 21.37 -9.91
CA ASN A 10 20.23 22.68 -9.54
C ASN A 10 20.97 22.62 -8.18
N LYS A 11 22.19 23.17 -8.12
CA LYS A 11 23.01 23.36 -6.92
C LYS A 11 23.05 24.86 -6.64
N THR A 12 22.50 25.30 -5.51
CA THR A 12 22.95 26.41 -4.62
C THR A 12 21.78 26.90 -3.77
N LEU A 13 21.79 26.66 -2.45
CA LEU A 13 21.83 27.69 -1.40
C LEU A 13 21.75 27.05 0.01
N LEU A 14 22.61 27.57 0.89
CA LEU A 14 22.51 27.62 2.36
C LEU A 14 22.79 26.36 3.19
N ALA A 15 24.05 26.27 3.61
CA ALA A 15 24.43 25.81 4.94
C ALA A 15 24.04 26.86 6.00
N SER A 16 23.32 26.48 7.06
CA SER A 16 23.48 26.98 8.43
C SER A 16 22.36 26.49 9.36
N VAL A 17 22.71 26.29 10.62
CA VAL A 17 21.89 26.07 11.82
C VAL A 17 21.61 24.61 12.21
N VAL A 18 22.65 24.03 12.82
CA VAL A 18 22.55 23.01 13.87
C VAL A 18 22.20 23.73 15.17
N ALA A 19 21.17 23.27 15.89
CA ALA A 19 21.12 23.16 17.37
C ALA A 19 19.71 22.73 17.83
N ALA A 20 19.43 21.43 17.78
CA ALA A 20 18.29 20.86 18.50
C ALA A 20 18.64 20.79 19.99
N GLY A 21 17.94 21.59 20.80
CA GLY A 21 18.10 21.65 22.25
C GLY A 21 17.69 20.35 22.94
N THR A 22 18.69 19.55 23.31
CA THR A 22 18.60 18.48 24.30
C THR A 22 18.55 19.10 25.71
N LEU A 23 17.40 19.02 26.37
CA LEU A 23 17.22 19.41 27.77
C LEU A 23 17.71 18.24 28.66
N LEU A 24 19.02 18.21 28.93
CA LEU A 24 19.61 17.35 29.94
C LEU A 24 19.46 18.00 31.31
N LEU A 25 18.77 17.31 32.21
CA LEU A 25 18.70 17.65 33.64
C LEU A 25 20.04 17.27 34.28
N THR A 26 20.91 18.25 34.56
CA THR A 26 22.16 18.02 35.30
C THR A 26 21.99 18.37 36.77
N PRO A 27 22.39 17.49 37.73
CA PRO A 27 22.49 17.87 39.13
C PRO A 27 23.62 18.89 39.26
N ALA A 28 23.34 20.02 39.90
CA ALA A 28 24.35 21.03 40.21
C ALA A 28 25.30 20.49 41.29
N TYR A 29 26.35 19.79 40.87
CA TYR A 29 27.57 19.66 41.67
C TYR A 29 28.41 20.93 41.49
N ALA A 30 28.84 21.48 42.62
CA ALA A 30 29.70 22.66 42.70
C ALA A 30 30.95 22.50 41.84
N GLN A 31 31.22 23.50 41.00
CA GLN A 31 32.42 23.59 40.19
C GLN A 31 33.46 24.44 40.94
N GLU A 32 34.47 23.79 41.51
CA GLU A 32 35.73 24.47 41.88
C GLU A 32 36.47 24.83 40.58
N THR A 33 36.44 26.11 40.21
CA THR A 33 37.42 26.72 39.32
C THR A 33 38.00 27.92 40.03
N GLY A 34 39.25 27.81 40.45
CA GLY A 34 40.03 28.93 40.95
C GLY A 34 40.33 29.95 39.85
N GLY A 35 40.37 31.22 40.26
CA GLY A 35 40.96 32.31 39.48
C GLY A 35 40.02 33.00 38.50
N GLU A 36 39.21 33.93 39.01
CA GLU A 36 39.24 35.36 38.69
C GLU A 36 37.96 36.03 39.20
N SER A 37 38.16 36.99 40.09
CA SER A 37 37.14 37.78 40.76
C SER A 37 36.34 38.62 39.77
N ASN A 38 35.11 38.21 39.48
CA ASN A 38 34.07 39.12 39.02
C ASN A 38 32.95 39.09 40.06
N ILE A 39 33.10 39.96 41.07
CA ILE A 39 32.05 40.26 42.03
C ILE A 39 31.17 41.29 41.34
N ASP A 40 29.98 40.90 40.89
CA ASP A 40 28.93 41.84 40.48
C ASP A 40 28.64 42.78 41.67
N PRO A 41 28.91 44.10 41.58
CA PRO A 41 28.70 45.01 42.68
C PRO A 41 27.31 45.61 42.56
N ALA A 42 26.28 44.85 42.93
CA ALA A 42 24.94 45.40 43.15
C ALA A 42 24.08 44.53 44.10
N ALA A 43 24.69 43.99 45.14
CA ALA A 43 23.96 43.86 46.40
C ALA A 43 24.27 45.13 47.17
N GLU A 44 23.33 46.09 47.22
CA GLU A 44 23.42 47.20 48.16
C GLU A 44 23.56 46.63 49.56
N GLN A 45 24.78 46.58 50.07
CA GLN A 45 25.06 46.26 51.46
C GLN A 45 24.71 47.50 52.27
N HIS A 46 23.44 47.62 52.63
CA HIS A 46 23.00 48.58 53.65
C HIS A 46 23.70 48.18 54.96
N GLN A 47 24.80 48.86 55.31
CA GLN A 47 25.46 48.70 56.60
C GLN A 47 24.55 49.31 57.67
N ALA A 48 24.05 48.50 58.59
CA ALA A 48 23.25 48.99 59.71
C ALA A 48 24.16 49.72 60.72
N ASP A 49 23.87 50.99 60.99
CA ASP A 49 24.65 51.82 61.92
C ASP A 49 24.32 51.53 63.39
N THR A 50 23.22 50.80 63.67
CA THR A 50 22.78 50.43 65.02
C THR A 50 22.25 49.00 65.09
N LEU A 51 22.31 48.39 66.28
CA LEU A 51 21.81 47.02 66.51
C LEU A 51 20.29 46.89 66.20
N ASP A 52 19.53 47.96 66.45
CA ASP A 52 18.09 48.03 66.15
C ASP A 52 17.82 48.06 64.63
N GLN A 53 18.62 48.82 63.86
CA GLN A 53 18.51 48.83 62.40
C GLN A 53 18.84 47.47 61.78
N LEU A 54 19.81 46.73 62.35
CA LEU A 54 20.13 45.38 61.90
C LEU A 54 18.98 44.41 62.18
N LEU A 55 18.34 44.53 63.35
CA LEU A 55 17.19 43.71 63.73
C LEU A 55 15.99 43.93 62.79
N ASP A 56 15.68 45.19 62.47
CA ASP A 56 14.61 45.53 61.53
C ASP A 56 14.91 45.04 60.11
N MET A 57 16.16 45.12 59.66
CA MET A 57 16.59 44.60 58.36
C MET A 57 16.48 43.07 58.28
N VAL A 58 16.92 42.35 59.32
CA VAL A 58 16.78 40.89 59.41
C VAL A 58 15.31 40.49 59.44
N ARG A 59 14.47 41.22 60.19
CA ARG A 59 13.03 40.96 60.25
C ARG A 59 12.37 41.15 58.88
N SER A 60 12.67 42.25 58.20
CA SER A 60 12.15 42.55 56.85
C SER A 60 12.60 41.48 55.85
N LYS A 61 13.89 41.13 55.87
CA LYS A 61 14.46 40.10 54.99
C LYS A 61 13.85 38.72 55.23
N THR A 62 13.66 38.32 56.49
CA THR A 62 13.04 37.04 56.84
C THR A 62 11.58 36.94 56.35
N LEU A 63 10.83 38.05 56.41
CA LEU A 63 9.47 38.10 55.88
C LEU A 63 9.45 38.00 54.35
N GLN A 64 10.39 38.67 53.68
CA GLN A 64 10.53 38.65 52.23
C GLN A 64 10.97 37.27 51.72
N ASP A 65 11.97 36.66 52.36
CA ASP A 65 12.46 35.31 52.09
C ASP A 65 11.34 34.27 52.28
N ARG A 66 10.51 34.42 53.34
CA ARG A 66 9.37 33.52 53.58
C ARG A 66 8.33 33.62 52.47
N SER A 67 8.02 34.83 52.00
CA SER A 67 7.09 35.03 50.88
C SER A 67 7.63 34.40 49.59
N GLU A 68 8.91 34.59 49.30
CA GLU A 68 9.54 34.04 48.10
C GLU A 68 9.60 32.50 48.13
N LEU A 69 9.92 31.91 49.29
CA LEU A 69 9.90 30.46 49.47
C LEU A 69 8.50 29.87 49.28
N GLN A 70 7.46 30.52 49.82
CA GLN A 70 6.07 30.09 49.61
C GLN A 70 5.67 30.14 48.13
N GLN A 71 6.12 31.16 47.39
CA GLN A 71 5.89 31.25 45.95
C GLN A 71 6.61 30.12 45.21
N ARG A 72 7.89 29.87 45.51
CA ARG A 72 8.67 28.79 44.88
C ARG A 72 8.09 27.40 45.18
N GLU A 73 7.60 27.16 46.39
CA GLU A 73 6.91 25.91 46.75
C GLU A 73 5.63 25.72 45.93
N ALA A 74 4.85 26.80 45.75
CA ALA A 74 3.64 26.77 44.92
C ALA A 74 3.98 26.51 43.44
N GLU A 75 4.99 27.20 42.89
CA GLU A 75 5.47 26.98 41.53
C GLU A 75 5.98 25.55 41.32
N PHE A 76 6.75 25.02 42.28
CA PHE A 76 7.25 23.65 42.22
C PHE A 76 6.12 22.62 42.26
N ALA A 77 5.11 22.80 43.12
CA ALA A 77 3.95 21.93 43.17
C ALA A 77 3.15 21.97 41.85
N GLN A 78 2.94 23.17 41.29
CA GLN A 78 2.28 23.33 39.99
C GLN A 78 3.06 22.64 38.86
N ALA A 79 4.38 22.85 38.78
CA ALA A 79 5.23 22.24 37.76
C ALA A 79 5.24 20.71 37.87
N ARG A 80 5.29 20.15 39.09
CA ARG A 80 5.19 18.70 39.33
C ARG A 80 3.87 18.14 38.81
N ASP A 81 2.76 18.80 39.13
CA ASP A 81 1.42 18.34 38.74
C ASP A 81 1.22 18.45 37.22
N GLU A 82 1.78 19.49 36.58
CA GLU A 82 1.82 19.64 35.14
C GLU A 82 2.64 18.52 34.47
N GLN A 83 3.84 18.21 34.98
CA GLN A 83 4.65 17.10 34.46
C GLN A 83 3.93 15.75 34.61
N ALA A 84 3.27 15.51 35.74
CA ALA A 84 2.49 14.29 35.96
C ALA A 84 1.34 14.18 34.95
N LYS A 85 0.64 15.30 34.67
CA LYS A 85 -0.40 15.37 33.65
C LYS A 85 0.14 15.11 32.24
N LEU A 86 1.25 15.73 31.86
CA LEU A 86 1.88 15.53 30.55
C LEU A 86 2.34 14.08 30.37
N LEU A 87 2.92 13.48 31.41
CA LEU A 87 3.32 12.08 31.39
C LEU A 87 2.12 11.14 31.25
N ALA A 88 1.04 11.39 31.98
CA ALA A 88 -0.19 10.61 31.87
C ALA A 88 -0.79 10.72 30.46
N GLN A 89 -0.81 11.91 29.88
CA GLN A 89 -1.26 12.12 28.50
C GLN A 89 -0.37 11.40 27.48
N ALA A 90 0.95 11.47 27.62
CA ALA A 90 1.88 10.80 26.73
C ALA A 90 1.72 9.28 26.77
N LYS A 91 1.56 8.70 27.97
CA LYS A 91 1.27 7.27 28.16
C LYS A 91 -0.05 6.88 27.50
N ALA A 92 -1.12 7.64 27.74
CA ALA A 92 -2.42 7.37 27.12
C ALA A 92 -2.36 7.44 25.58
N ARG A 93 -1.64 8.41 25.00
CA ARG A 93 -1.44 8.50 23.55
C ARG A 93 -0.65 7.32 23.00
N ARG A 94 0.43 6.91 23.69
CA ARG A 94 1.22 5.74 23.32
C ARG A 94 0.35 4.48 23.31
N ASP A 95 -0.40 4.24 24.39
CA ASP A 95 -1.21 3.04 24.56
C ASP A 95 -2.33 2.99 23.51
N ALA A 96 -2.95 4.13 23.20
CA ALA A 96 -3.93 4.23 22.12
C ALA A 96 -3.32 3.95 20.74
N ALA A 97 -2.11 4.45 20.47
CA ALA A 97 -1.41 4.21 19.21
C ALA A 97 -0.98 2.74 19.07
N GLU A 98 -0.51 2.12 20.16
CA GLU A 98 -0.13 0.70 20.19
C GLU A 98 -1.34 -0.21 19.97
N ALA A 99 -2.47 0.07 20.64
CA ALA A 99 -3.72 -0.64 20.43
C ALA A 99 -4.19 -0.54 18.97
N ARG A 100 -4.15 0.67 18.40
CA ARG A 100 -4.48 0.89 16.99
C ARG A 100 -3.53 0.13 16.06
N SER A 101 -2.23 0.14 16.33
CA SER A 101 -1.23 -0.60 15.56
C SER A 101 -1.54 -2.09 15.55
N LYS A 102 -1.83 -2.67 16.72
CA LYS A 102 -2.19 -4.09 16.85
C LYS A 102 -3.44 -4.44 16.05
N THR A 103 -4.49 -3.61 16.09
CA THR A 103 -5.70 -3.82 15.29
C THR A 103 -5.43 -3.75 13.79
N LEU A 104 -4.60 -2.79 13.35
CA LEU A 104 -4.24 -2.65 11.93
C LEU A 104 -3.39 -3.82 11.44
N GLU A 105 -2.45 -4.30 12.26
CA GLU A 105 -1.63 -5.48 11.95
C GLU A 105 -2.49 -6.73 11.78
N GLN A 106 -3.42 -6.98 12.72
CA GLN A 106 -4.38 -8.09 12.61
C GLN A 106 -5.24 -7.99 11.35
N THR A 107 -5.73 -6.79 11.03
CA THR A 107 -6.52 -6.55 9.82
C THR A 107 -5.70 -6.79 8.55
N PHE A 108 -4.44 -6.33 8.55
CA PHE A 108 -3.52 -6.49 7.44
C PHE A 108 -3.19 -7.97 7.19
N ASP A 109 -2.91 -8.74 8.23
CA ASP A 109 -2.64 -10.17 8.10
C ASP A 109 -3.87 -10.97 7.66
N SER A 110 -5.06 -10.62 8.16
CA SER A 110 -6.31 -11.21 7.67
C SER A 110 -6.53 -10.89 6.18
N ASN A 111 -6.33 -9.64 5.77
CA ASN A 111 -6.48 -9.25 4.37
C ASN A 111 -5.47 -9.95 3.47
N LYS A 112 -4.21 -10.13 3.91
CA LYS A 112 -3.21 -10.91 3.18
C LYS A 112 -3.65 -12.34 2.93
N LEU A 113 -4.22 -13.00 3.94
CA LEU A 113 -4.75 -14.34 3.78
C LEU A 113 -5.89 -14.37 2.77
N THR A 114 -6.86 -13.46 2.90
CA THR A 114 -8.00 -13.36 1.97
C THR A 114 -7.54 -13.09 0.54
N ILE A 115 -6.58 -12.18 0.33
CA ILE A 115 -6.03 -11.91 -1.01
C ILE A 115 -5.42 -13.18 -1.60
N LYS A 116 -4.59 -13.88 -0.82
CA LYS A 116 -3.97 -15.13 -1.27
C LYS A 116 -5.02 -16.20 -1.64
N GLU A 117 -6.05 -16.38 -0.82
CA GLU A 117 -7.15 -17.29 -1.11
C GLU A 117 -7.91 -16.90 -2.39
N LYS A 118 -8.13 -15.60 -2.61
CA LYS A 118 -8.80 -15.10 -3.83
C LYS A 118 -7.96 -15.28 -5.07
N GLU A 119 -6.65 -15.07 -4.98
CA GLU A 119 -5.71 -15.33 -6.06
C GLU A 119 -5.68 -16.83 -6.42
N GLU A 120 -5.66 -17.70 -5.42
CA GLU A 120 -5.74 -19.15 -5.64
C GLU A 120 -7.07 -19.55 -6.28
N GLN A 121 -8.19 -19.04 -5.78
CA GLN A 121 -9.52 -19.26 -6.38
C GLN A 121 -9.57 -18.78 -7.84
N LEU A 122 -9.00 -17.61 -8.13
CA LEU A 122 -8.92 -17.07 -9.49
C LEU A 122 -8.10 -17.99 -10.39
N ASN A 123 -6.92 -18.41 -9.94
CA ASN A 123 -6.04 -19.31 -10.69
C ASN A 123 -6.70 -20.66 -10.96
N ASN A 124 -7.38 -21.25 -9.97
CA ASN A 124 -8.11 -22.50 -10.15
C ASN A 124 -9.25 -22.35 -11.18
N LYS A 125 -10.00 -21.25 -11.12
CA LYS A 125 -11.06 -20.95 -12.11
C LYS A 125 -10.49 -20.72 -13.51
N LEU A 126 -9.35 -20.03 -13.63
CA LEU A 126 -8.66 -19.85 -14.89
C LEU A 126 -8.11 -21.17 -15.44
N GLY A 127 -7.61 -22.06 -14.58
CA GLY A 127 -7.21 -23.42 -14.94
C GLY A 127 -8.36 -24.22 -15.52
N ALA A 128 -9.48 -24.30 -14.78
CA ALA A 128 -10.70 -24.96 -15.26
C ALA A 128 -11.21 -24.34 -16.58
N LEU A 129 -11.16 -23.01 -16.72
CA LEU A 129 -11.57 -22.35 -17.95
C LEU A 129 -10.64 -22.69 -19.14
N LYS A 130 -9.33 -22.82 -18.91
CA LYS A 130 -8.38 -23.27 -19.95
C LYS A 130 -8.66 -24.71 -20.38
N GLU A 131 -9.04 -25.59 -19.46
CA GLU A 131 -9.46 -26.96 -19.80
C GLU A 131 -10.72 -26.95 -20.67
N LEU A 132 -11.73 -26.14 -20.30
CA LEU A 132 -12.93 -25.97 -21.12
C LEU A 132 -12.61 -25.43 -22.53
N PHE A 133 -11.70 -24.47 -22.65
CA PHE A 133 -11.27 -23.95 -23.95
C PHE A 133 -10.49 -24.96 -24.77
N GLY A 134 -9.69 -25.82 -24.12
CA GLY A 134 -9.04 -26.94 -24.78
C GLY A 134 -10.04 -27.91 -25.41
N ILE A 135 -11.13 -28.23 -24.69
CA ILE A 135 -12.20 -29.09 -25.22
C ILE A 135 -12.86 -28.44 -26.43
N PHE A 136 -13.22 -27.15 -26.35
CA PHE A 136 -13.82 -26.45 -27.49
C PHE A 136 -12.89 -26.36 -28.70
N GLN A 137 -11.58 -26.14 -28.49
CA GLN A 137 -10.59 -26.14 -29.55
C GLN A 137 -10.48 -27.52 -30.21
N GLN A 138 -10.45 -28.60 -29.41
CA GLN A 138 -10.43 -29.97 -29.92
C GLN A 138 -11.70 -30.26 -30.71
N THR A 139 -12.89 -29.98 -30.16
CA THR A 139 -14.17 -30.21 -30.83
C THR A 139 -14.27 -29.44 -32.14
N ALA A 140 -13.83 -28.18 -32.18
CA ALA A 140 -13.80 -27.41 -33.42
C ALA A 140 -12.84 -28.01 -34.45
N GLY A 141 -11.65 -28.47 -34.04
CA GLY A 141 -10.70 -29.15 -34.93
C GLY A 141 -11.23 -30.48 -35.46
N ASP A 142 -11.87 -31.28 -34.60
CA ASP A 142 -12.53 -32.54 -35.00
C ASP A 142 -13.62 -32.26 -36.04
N LEU A 143 -14.43 -31.22 -35.82
CA LEU A 143 -15.49 -30.84 -36.75
C LEU A 143 -14.94 -30.31 -38.08
N GLN A 144 -13.82 -29.57 -38.08
CA GLN A 144 -13.13 -29.18 -39.32
C GLN A 144 -12.66 -30.40 -40.12
N GLY A 145 -12.15 -31.43 -39.44
CA GLY A 145 -11.75 -32.69 -40.09
C GLY A 145 -12.94 -33.43 -40.71
N ILE A 146 -14.10 -33.42 -40.03
CA ILE A 146 -15.35 -33.96 -40.57
C ILE A 146 -15.80 -33.13 -41.78
N PHE A 147 -15.81 -31.80 -41.68
CA PHE A 147 -16.29 -30.92 -42.74
C PHE A 147 -15.44 -31.01 -44.00
N HIS A 148 -14.12 -31.14 -43.87
CA HIS A 148 -13.22 -31.29 -45.01
C HIS A 148 -13.53 -32.55 -45.84
N ASN A 149 -14.00 -33.62 -45.19
CA ASN A 149 -14.29 -34.89 -45.85
C ASN A 149 -15.80 -35.09 -46.14
N SER A 150 -16.64 -34.13 -45.73
CA SER A 150 -18.09 -34.25 -45.85
C SER A 150 -18.60 -33.73 -47.19
N PRO A 151 -19.41 -34.52 -47.92
CA PRO A 151 -20.14 -34.04 -49.10
C PRO A 151 -21.09 -32.87 -48.80
N VAL A 152 -21.54 -32.74 -47.54
CA VAL A 152 -22.41 -31.65 -47.08
C VAL A 152 -21.72 -30.29 -47.22
N SER A 153 -20.38 -30.25 -47.12
CA SER A 153 -19.62 -29.00 -47.30
C SER A 153 -19.63 -28.49 -48.74
N ALA A 154 -19.86 -29.35 -49.74
CA ALA A 154 -20.06 -28.91 -51.12
C ALA A 154 -21.43 -28.23 -51.30
N GLN A 155 -22.43 -28.65 -50.52
CA GLN A 155 -23.76 -28.04 -50.51
C GLN A 155 -23.79 -26.74 -49.70
N TYR A 156 -23.01 -26.66 -48.61
CA TYR A 156 -22.90 -25.50 -47.74
C TYR A 156 -21.43 -25.02 -47.66
N PRO A 157 -20.98 -24.18 -48.61
CA PRO A 157 -19.62 -23.66 -48.62
C PRO A 157 -19.38 -22.64 -47.50
N GLY A 158 -18.11 -22.47 -47.10
CA GLY A 158 -17.68 -21.46 -46.10
C GLY A 158 -17.85 -21.87 -44.63
N ARG A 159 -18.37 -23.07 -44.34
CA ARG A 159 -18.55 -23.56 -42.96
C ARG A 159 -17.23 -23.75 -42.19
N ASN A 160 -16.12 -23.97 -42.89
CA ASN A 160 -14.80 -24.16 -42.27
C ASN A 160 -14.19 -22.87 -41.73
N ASP A 161 -14.54 -21.71 -42.31
CA ASP A 161 -13.94 -20.42 -41.95
C ASP A 161 -14.32 -20.02 -40.51
N PHE A 162 -15.57 -20.27 -40.13
CA PHE A 162 -16.04 -20.07 -38.76
C PHE A 162 -15.26 -20.97 -37.78
N LEU A 163 -15.13 -22.27 -38.09
CA LEU A 163 -14.44 -23.20 -37.20
C LEU A 163 -12.95 -22.88 -37.07
N GLU A 164 -12.31 -22.41 -38.12
CA GLU A 164 -10.91 -21.98 -38.09
C GLU A 164 -10.73 -20.74 -37.21
N ALA A 165 -11.59 -19.74 -37.41
CA ALA A 165 -11.60 -18.53 -36.60
C ALA A 165 -11.88 -18.85 -35.12
N PHE A 166 -12.84 -19.73 -34.86
CA PHE A 166 -13.22 -20.18 -33.52
C PHE A 166 -12.08 -20.94 -32.84
N ALA A 167 -11.48 -21.94 -33.50
CA ALA A 167 -10.34 -22.70 -32.95
C ALA A 167 -9.14 -21.78 -32.65
N LYS A 168 -8.84 -20.83 -33.54
CA LYS A 168 -7.76 -19.84 -33.35
C LYS A 168 -8.06 -18.89 -32.19
N LYS A 169 -9.32 -18.51 -31.99
CA LYS A 169 -9.77 -17.67 -30.87
C LYS A 169 -9.64 -18.43 -29.54
N MET A 170 -10.09 -19.69 -29.49
CA MET A 170 -10.03 -20.53 -28.29
C MET A 170 -8.59 -20.95 -27.90
N SER A 171 -7.68 -20.99 -28.87
CA SER A 171 -6.24 -21.20 -28.61
C SER A 171 -5.60 -20.05 -27.81
N ARG A 172 -6.21 -18.86 -27.78
CA ARG A 172 -5.73 -17.72 -27.00
C ARG A 172 -6.28 -17.81 -25.58
N ALA A 173 -5.43 -18.21 -24.64
CA ALA A 173 -5.77 -18.46 -23.24
C ALA A 173 -6.45 -17.30 -22.47
N SER A 174 -6.50 -16.09 -23.03
CA SER A 174 -7.07 -14.88 -22.43
C SER A 174 -8.36 -14.39 -23.12
N GLN A 175 -8.81 -15.01 -24.20
CA GLN A 175 -10.04 -14.62 -24.90
C GLN A 175 -11.15 -15.64 -24.63
N ILE A 176 -12.27 -15.15 -24.10
CA ILE A 176 -13.48 -15.94 -23.88
C ILE A 176 -14.35 -15.82 -25.13
N SER A 177 -14.76 -16.94 -25.73
CA SER A 177 -15.81 -16.91 -26.76
C SER A 177 -17.14 -16.50 -26.14
N THR A 178 -17.92 -15.76 -26.91
CA THR A 178 -19.29 -15.40 -26.55
C THR A 178 -20.18 -16.65 -26.58
N ILE A 179 -21.29 -16.60 -25.86
CA ILE A 179 -22.27 -17.70 -25.83
C ILE A 179 -22.75 -18.00 -27.26
N ASP A 180 -23.03 -16.95 -28.05
CA ASP A 180 -23.48 -17.06 -29.44
C ASP A 180 -22.50 -17.88 -30.31
N GLU A 181 -21.20 -17.73 -30.12
CA GLU A 181 -20.19 -18.50 -30.86
C GLU A 181 -20.19 -19.98 -30.44
N ILE A 182 -20.47 -20.29 -29.17
CA ILE A 182 -20.60 -21.67 -28.69
C ILE A 182 -21.87 -22.30 -29.26
N GLU A 183 -22.97 -21.56 -29.31
CA GLU A 183 -24.23 -22.01 -29.93
C GLU A 183 -24.04 -22.27 -31.43
N GLN A 184 -23.29 -21.42 -32.12
CA GLN A 184 -22.98 -21.63 -33.53
C GLN A 184 -22.17 -22.92 -33.76
N LEU A 185 -21.22 -23.25 -32.86
CA LEU A 185 -20.48 -24.52 -32.93
C LEU A 185 -21.40 -25.73 -32.80
N TRP A 186 -22.27 -25.75 -31.79
CA TRP A 186 -23.24 -26.82 -31.59
C TRP A 186 -24.21 -26.95 -32.77
N PHE A 187 -24.63 -25.80 -33.32
CA PHE A 187 -25.54 -25.74 -34.44
C PHE A 187 -24.93 -26.35 -35.70
N GLU A 188 -23.67 -26.02 -36.02
CA GLU A 188 -22.98 -26.59 -37.17
C GLU A 188 -22.72 -28.09 -37.01
N LEU A 189 -22.42 -28.55 -35.79
CA LEU A 189 -22.36 -29.98 -35.48
C LEU A 189 -23.70 -30.69 -35.74
N GLN A 190 -24.81 -30.14 -35.24
CA GLN A 190 -26.13 -30.71 -35.42
C GLN A 190 -26.57 -30.66 -36.89
N ARG A 191 -26.26 -29.58 -37.60
CA ARG A 191 -26.53 -29.44 -39.04
C ARG A 191 -25.82 -30.53 -39.81
N GLU A 192 -24.54 -30.78 -39.53
CA GLU A 192 -23.78 -31.85 -40.18
C GLU A 192 -24.41 -33.23 -39.97
N MET A 193 -24.79 -33.56 -38.73
CA MET A 193 -25.48 -34.83 -38.44
C MET A 193 -26.84 -34.94 -39.15
N THR A 194 -27.54 -33.82 -39.31
CA THR A 194 -28.89 -33.80 -39.89
C THR A 194 -28.86 -33.84 -41.41
N GLU A 195 -28.00 -33.05 -42.05
CA GLU A 195 -27.88 -33.00 -43.51
C GLU A 195 -27.12 -34.21 -44.06
N GLY A 196 -26.15 -34.75 -43.32
CA GLY A 196 -25.46 -35.98 -43.70
C GLY A 196 -26.37 -37.22 -43.78
N GLY A 197 -27.53 -37.19 -43.12
CA GLY A 197 -28.55 -38.25 -43.19
C GLY A 197 -29.58 -38.06 -44.31
N LYS A 198 -29.53 -36.96 -45.06
CA LYS A 198 -30.52 -36.63 -46.10
C LYS A 198 -29.98 -36.90 -47.50
N ILE A 199 -30.89 -37.20 -48.42
CA ILE A 199 -30.62 -37.21 -49.85
C ILE A 199 -31.01 -35.84 -50.40
N ALA A 200 -30.05 -35.08 -50.91
CA ALA A 200 -30.26 -33.77 -51.49
C ALA A 200 -29.66 -33.68 -52.90
N THR A 201 -30.31 -32.89 -53.76
CA THR A 201 -29.78 -32.53 -55.09
C THR A 201 -29.47 -31.04 -55.09
N PHE A 202 -28.26 -30.67 -55.48
CA PHE A 202 -27.82 -29.28 -55.54
C PHE A 202 -26.88 -29.09 -56.72
N GLU A 203 -26.79 -27.85 -57.20
CA GLU A 203 -25.83 -27.47 -58.24
C GLU A 203 -24.51 -27.08 -57.60
N ALA A 204 -23.41 -27.64 -58.12
CA ALA A 204 -22.06 -27.33 -57.66
C ALA A 204 -21.08 -27.32 -58.84
N PRO A 205 -20.03 -26.50 -58.77
CA PRO A 205 -18.96 -26.52 -59.75
C PRO A 205 -18.25 -27.87 -59.72
N VAL A 206 -18.10 -28.50 -60.88
CA VAL A 206 -17.38 -29.76 -61.06
C VAL A 206 -16.16 -29.53 -61.94
N LEU A 207 -15.02 -30.06 -61.50
CA LEU A 207 -13.79 -30.06 -62.29
C LEU A 207 -13.85 -31.21 -63.30
N THR A 208 -13.61 -30.90 -64.57
CA THR A 208 -13.49 -31.89 -65.65
C THR A 208 -12.12 -32.56 -65.61
N ALA A 209 -11.95 -33.69 -66.32
CA ALA A 209 -10.69 -34.44 -66.38
C ALA A 209 -9.49 -33.61 -66.89
N GLU A 210 -9.75 -32.44 -67.46
CA GLU A 210 -8.76 -31.48 -67.99
C GLU A 210 -8.37 -30.40 -66.96
N GLY A 211 -8.88 -30.48 -65.71
CA GLY A 211 -8.53 -29.57 -64.62
C GLY A 211 -9.16 -28.18 -64.72
N ARG A 212 -10.22 -28.05 -65.52
CA ARG A 212 -11.07 -26.85 -65.59
C ARG A 212 -12.48 -27.17 -65.13
#